data_AF-A0A1J4Y2H7-F1
#
_entry.id   AF-A0A1J4Y2H7-F1
#
_cell.length_a   1.000
_cell.length_b   1.000
_cell.length_c   1.000
_cell.angle_alpha   90.00
_cell.angle_beta   90.00
_cell.angle_gamma   90.00
#
_symmetry.space_group_name_H-M   'P 1'
#
loop_
_entity.id
_entity.type
_entity.pdbx_description
1 polymer ?
#
loop_
_entity_poly.entity_id
_entity_poly.type
_entity_poly.pdbx_seq_one_letter_code
_entity_poly.pdbx_strand_id
1 'polypeptide(L)'
;MPKLFGKKLLIFLLLIIFIIIGSVSTYFYLQKQAKEKEAEQTKALLVEVNEVINLMDVVKSEMPTELLETHEYLMSGALGGKLYRTDPKLKDQIMYHGAKTQLVYINPAIKIKKELWIPIFYHEVAHNYWHSKNPIETFEEFEAQLFNSENYAYTINAQAWDLVMKHYPITPEELKTELEQRLFKSYSNETEIYNEMIKGNLGAKELWVKIIEADVKEQEKQQRVLFEK
;
A
#
# COMPACT_ATOMS: atom_id res chain seq x y z
N MET A 1 -0.95 65.57 29.66
CA MET A 1 -0.74 64.15 30.04
C MET A 1 -0.72 63.26 28.79
N PRO A 2 0.45 62.96 28.17
CA PRO A 2 0.51 62.00 27.05
C PRO A 2 1.34 60.74 27.34
N LYS A 3 2.03 60.61 28.49
CA LYS A 3 3.02 59.54 28.72
C LYS A 3 2.44 58.17 29.12
N LEU A 4 1.18 58.07 29.54
CA LEU A 4 0.59 56.80 29.99
C LEU A 4 0.05 55.92 28.85
N PHE A 5 -0.39 56.52 27.75
CA PHE A 5 -1.00 55.81 26.61
C PHE A 5 0.05 55.01 25.81
N GLY A 6 1.24 55.60 25.61
CA GLY A 6 2.34 54.93 24.92
C GLY A 6 2.92 53.72 25.67
N LYS A 7 2.97 53.75 27.01
CA LYS A 7 3.44 52.61 27.82
C LYS A 7 2.49 51.42 27.78
N LYS A 8 1.17 51.66 27.87
CA LYS A 8 0.16 50.58 27.79
C LYS A 8 0.11 49.95 26.40
N LEU A 9 0.20 50.76 25.35
CA LEU A 9 0.26 50.29 23.96
C LEU A 9 1.53 49.47 23.69
N LEU A 10 2.68 49.89 24.22
CA LEU A 10 3.95 49.15 24.11
C LEU A 10 3.87 47.79 24.82
N ILE A 11 3.32 47.75 26.04
CA ILE A 11 3.13 46.50 26.79
C ILE A 11 2.19 45.55 26.04
N PHE A 12 1.10 46.07 25.46
CA PHE A 12 0.17 45.30 24.65
C PHE A 12 0.82 44.74 23.38
N LEU A 13 1.61 45.54 22.66
CA LEU A 13 2.39 45.10 21.50
C LEU A 13 3.41 44.01 21.87
N LEU A 14 4.13 44.17 22.98
CA LEU A 14 5.07 43.16 23.47
C LEU A 14 4.37 41.85 23.81
N LEU A 15 3.19 41.90 24.44
CA LEU A 15 2.36 40.71 24.72
C LEU A 15 1.95 39.99 23.43
N ILE A 16 1.51 40.73 22.41
CA ILE A 16 1.18 40.17 21.10
C ILE A 16 2.40 39.50 20.47
N ILE A 17 3.56 40.15 20.51
CA ILE A 17 4.82 39.59 19.98
C ILE A 17 5.17 38.29 20.70
N PHE A 18 5.06 38.23 22.04
CA PHE A 18 5.29 37.01 22.81
C PHE A 18 4.31 35.88 22.43
N ILE A 19 3.03 36.19 22.20
CA ILE A 19 2.03 35.20 21.77
C ILE A 19 2.35 34.66 20.37
N ILE A 20 2.76 35.54 19.44
CA ILE A 20 3.12 35.15 18.08
C ILE A 20 4.37 34.26 18.12
N ILE A 21 5.42 34.66 18.82
CA ILE A 21 6.66 33.86 18.97
C ILE A 21 6.35 32.51 19.62
N GLY A 22 5.53 32.50 20.67
CA GLY A 22 5.11 31.26 21.34
C GLY A 22 4.33 30.32 20.42
N SER A 23 3.39 30.85 19.65
CA SER A 23 2.60 30.08 18.67
C SER A 23 3.47 29.50 17.55
N VAL A 24 4.38 30.31 17.00
CA VAL A 24 5.32 29.89 15.94
C VAL A 24 6.29 28.81 16.46
N SER A 25 6.82 28.98 17.67
CA SER A 25 7.71 28.00 18.29
C SER A 25 6.99 26.69 18.57
N THR A 26 5.74 26.75 19.06
CA THR A 26 4.91 25.56 19.29
C THR A 26 4.59 24.86 17.97
N TYR A 27 4.27 25.62 16.92
CA TYR A 27 4.04 25.07 15.58
C TYR A 27 5.27 24.30 15.06
N PHE A 28 6.46 24.90 15.11
CA PHE A 28 7.69 24.22 14.68
C PHE A 28 8.03 23.01 15.54
N TYR A 29 7.77 23.07 16.85
CA TYR A 29 7.97 21.94 17.76
C TYR A 29 7.04 20.77 17.41
N LEU A 30 5.73 21.03 17.21
CA LEU A 30 4.76 20.02 16.81
C LEU A 30 5.09 19.45 15.42
N GLN A 31 5.56 20.29 14.49
CA GLN A 31 5.99 19.85 13.17
C GLN A 31 7.21 18.92 13.25
N LYS A 32 8.17 19.22 14.13
CA LYS A 32 9.34 18.36 14.37
C LYS A 32 8.92 17.01 14.96
N GLN A 33 8.07 17.00 16.00
CA GLN A 33 7.56 15.75 16.58
C GLN A 33 6.79 14.91 15.56
N ALA A 34 5.97 15.55 14.72
CA ALA A 34 5.25 14.86 13.65
C ALA A 34 6.22 14.18 12.67
N LYS A 35 7.28 14.88 12.23
CA LYS A 35 8.32 14.32 11.35
C LYS A 35 9.12 13.19 11.99
N GLU A 36 9.43 13.28 13.28
CA GLU A 36 10.15 12.21 13.99
C GLU A 36 9.31 10.94 14.11
N LYS A 37 8.03 11.09 14.50
CA LYS A 37 7.06 9.99 14.45
C LYS A 37 6.89 9.45 13.02
N GLU A 38 6.96 10.32 12.03
CA GLU A 38 6.95 9.95 10.62
C GLU A 38 8.21 9.17 10.19
N ALA A 39 9.38 9.48 10.72
CA ALA A 39 10.58 8.70 10.45
C ALA A 39 10.48 7.30 11.10
N GLU A 40 9.99 7.24 12.35
CA GLU A 40 9.91 5.99 13.10
C GLU A 40 8.95 4.97 12.49
N GLN A 41 7.72 5.35 12.14
CA GLN A 41 6.80 4.35 11.55
C GLN A 41 7.23 3.96 10.13
N THR A 42 7.99 4.80 9.41
CA THR A 42 8.56 4.42 8.10
C THR A 42 9.67 3.41 8.31
N LYS A 43 10.55 3.62 9.30
CA LYS A 43 11.59 2.65 9.65
C LYS A 43 10.98 1.30 10.07
N ALA A 44 9.94 1.31 10.88
CA ALA A 44 9.24 0.08 11.29
C ALA A 44 8.61 -0.63 10.09
N LEU A 45 7.93 0.11 9.20
CA LEU A 45 7.35 -0.43 7.97
C LEU A 45 8.40 -1.04 7.05
N LEU A 46 9.56 -0.38 6.88
CA LEU A 46 10.65 -0.92 6.06
C LEU A 46 11.21 -2.23 6.62
N VAL A 47 11.26 -2.38 7.95
CA VAL A 47 11.65 -3.65 8.57
C VAL A 47 10.61 -4.74 8.25
N GLU A 48 9.32 -4.46 8.43
CA GLU A 48 8.23 -5.40 8.11
C GLU A 48 8.25 -5.83 6.64
N VAL A 49 8.40 -4.87 5.71
CA VAL A 49 8.51 -5.14 4.28
C VAL A 49 9.76 -5.97 3.95
N ASN A 50 10.90 -5.67 4.56
CA ASN A 50 12.11 -6.47 4.34
C ASN A 50 11.97 -7.90 4.84
N GLU A 51 11.28 -8.13 5.95
CA GLU A 51 10.98 -9.50 6.42
C GLU A 51 10.09 -10.26 5.42
N VAL A 52 9.07 -9.61 4.88
CA VAL A 52 8.19 -10.15 3.81
C VAL A 52 9.00 -10.53 2.56
N ILE A 53 9.91 -9.65 2.13
CA ILE A 53 10.79 -9.91 0.98
C ILE A 53 11.71 -11.10 1.25
N ASN A 54 12.34 -11.15 2.43
CA ASN A 54 13.27 -12.22 2.78
C ASN A 54 12.59 -13.59 2.82
N LEU A 55 11.34 -13.67 3.30
CA LEU A 55 10.58 -14.93 3.26
C LEU A 55 10.39 -15.42 1.81
N MET A 56 10.07 -14.51 0.90
CA MET A 56 9.84 -14.87 -0.50
C MET A 56 11.14 -15.16 -1.26
N ASP A 57 12.24 -14.46 -0.95
CA ASP A 57 13.55 -14.72 -1.56
C ASP A 57 14.07 -16.15 -1.24
N VAL A 58 13.81 -16.65 -0.02
CA VAL A 58 14.15 -18.03 0.37
C VAL A 58 13.49 -19.08 -0.53
N VAL A 59 12.29 -18.80 -1.05
CA VAL A 59 11.50 -19.72 -1.90
C VAL A 59 11.53 -19.32 -3.37
N LYS A 60 12.42 -18.40 -3.78
CA LYS A 60 12.51 -17.86 -5.14
C LYS A 60 12.58 -18.93 -6.23
N SER A 61 13.28 -20.05 -5.97
CA SER A 61 13.44 -21.13 -6.94
C SER A 61 12.14 -21.87 -7.31
N GLU A 62 11.07 -21.68 -6.54
CA GLU A 62 9.77 -22.31 -6.76
C GLU A 62 8.72 -21.34 -7.34
N MET A 63 9.08 -20.07 -7.54
CA MET A 63 8.17 -19.08 -8.09
C MET A 63 7.82 -19.40 -9.55
N PRO A 64 6.52 -19.37 -9.91
CA PRO A 64 6.11 -19.31 -11.31
C PRO A 64 6.71 -18.08 -12.00
N THR A 65 6.79 -18.11 -13.33
CA THR A 65 7.47 -17.08 -14.13
C THR A 65 6.99 -15.67 -13.81
N GLU A 66 5.68 -15.44 -13.74
CA GLU A 66 5.13 -14.10 -13.53
C GLU A 66 5.44 -13.56 -12.11
N LEU A 67 5.36 -14.43 -11.09
CA LEU A 67 5.74 -14.08 -9.72
C LEU A 67 7.25 -13.84 -9.61
N LEU A 68 8.06 -14.65 -10.27
CA LEU A 68 9.52 -14.50 -10.29
C LEU A 68 9.92 -13.16 -10.90
N GLU A 69 9.34 -12.80 -12.05
CA GLU A 69 9.59 -11.51 -12.68
C GLU A 69 9.20 -10.33 -11.78
N THR A 70 8.05 -10.43 -11.11
CA THR A 70 7.59 -9.42 -10.14
C THR A 70 8.54 -9.31 -8.95
N HIS A 71 9.01 -10.44 -8.43
CA HIS A 71 9.99 -10.50 -7.35
C HIS A 71 11.34 -9.88 -7.77
N GLU A 72 11.81 -10.17 -8.98
CA GLU A 72 13.06 -9.60 -9.48
C GLU A 72 12.94 -8.10 -9.75
N TYR A 73 11.79 -7.63 -10.24
CA TYR A 73 11.50 -6.20 -10.33
C TYR A 73 11.59 -5.51 -8.96
N LEU A 74 11.00 -6.11 -7.92
CA LEU A 74 11.09 -5.63 -6.54
C LEU A 74 12.54 -5.59 -6.05
N MET A 75 13.30 -6.66 -6.25
CA MET A 75 14.70 -6.79 -5.81
C MET A 75 15.67 -5.90 -6.58
N SER A 76 15.34 -5.49 -7.81
CA SER A 76 16.16 -4.59 -8.62
C SER A 76 16.30 -3.18 -8.03
N GLY A 77 15.50 -2.86 -7.01
CA GLY A 77 15.40 -1.51 -6.47
C GLY A 77 14.64 -0.55 -7.39
N ALA A 78 13.87 -1.05 -8.38
CA ALA A 78 13.02 -0.22 -9.25
C ALA A 78 11.96 0.57 -8.46
N LEU A 79 11.51 0.02 -7.34
CA LEU A 79 10.67 0.74 -6.38
C LEU A 79 11.46 1.76 -5.55
N GLY A 80 12.79 1.68 -5.48
CA GLY A 80 13.63 2.62 -4.73
C GLY A 80 13.13 2.86 -3.30
N GLY A 81 13.05 4.13 -2.90
CA GLY A 81 12.41 4.57 -1.64
C GLY A 81 10.91 4.86 -1.76
N LYS A 82 10.22 4.39 -2.80
CA LYS A 82 8.85 4.78 -3.18
C LYS A 82 7.73 4.12 -2.34
N LEU A 83 8.02 3.74 -1.11
CA LEU A 83 7.03 3.27 -0.13
C LEU A 83 6.53 4.48 0.66
N TYR A 84 5.38 5.00 0.28
CA TYR A 84 4.80 6.18 0.90
C TYR A 84 3.69 5.83 1.88
N ARG A 85 3.48 6.74 2.84
CA ARG A 85 2.40 6.64 3.82
C ARG A 85 1.07 7.01 3.17
N THR A 86 0.03 6.32 3.60
CA THR A 86 -1.35 6.48 3.11
C THR A 86 -1.83 7.92 3.04
N ASP A 87 -2.47 8.26 1.92
CA ASP A 87 -3.22 9.50 1.76
C ASP A 87 -4.40 9.54 2.75
N PRO A 88 -4.70 10.67 3.43
CA PRO A 88 -5.85 10.76 4.33
C PRO A 88 -7.19 10.35 3.70
N LYS A 89 -7.37 10.51 2.39
CA LYS A 89 -8.56 10.09 1.63
C LYS A 89 -8.61 8.57 1.39
N LEU A 90 -7.49 7.87 1.55
CA LEU A 90 -7.34 6.42 1.34
C LEU A 90 -6.93 5.69 2.63
N LYS A 91 -7.11 6.32 3.80
CA LYS A 91 -6.75 5.81 5.13
C LYS A 91 -7.36 4.47 5.51
N ASP A 92 -8.44 4.06 4.85
CA ASP A 92 -9.13 2.81 5.11
C ASP A 92 -8.59 1.65 4.25
N GLN A 93 -7.71 1.95 3.28
CA GLN A 93 -7.03 0.95 2.45
C GLN A 93 -5.80 0.38 3.16
N ILE A 94 -5.51 -0.90 2.90
CA ILE A 94 -4.36 -1.59 3.49
C ILE A 94 -3.07 -1.19 2.76
N MET A 95 -3.13 -1.35 1.45
CA MET A 95 -2.10 -0.99 0.51
C MET A 95 -2.79 -0.61 -0.80
N TYR A 96 -2.17 0.25 -1.60
CA TYR A 96 -2.63 0.56 -2.94
C TYR A 96 -1.46 1.13 -3.76
N HIS A 97 -1.44 0.87 -5.06
CA HIS A 97 -0.48 1.47 -5.98
C HIS A 97 -1.02 2.78 -6.57
N GLY A 98 -0.15 3.62 -7.13
CA GLY A 98 -0.55 4.70 -8.03
C GLY A 98 -0.14 4.37 -9.45
N ALA A 99 -1.09 4.17 -10.37
CA ALA A 99 -0.80 3.68 -11.72
C ALA A 99 0.16 4.61 -12.49
N LYS A 100 -0.12 5.92 -12.45
CA LYS A 100 0.71 6.97 -13.08
C LYS A 100 2.03 7.23 -12.34
N THR A 101 1.99 7.24 -11.00
CA THR A 101 3.16 7.61 -10.18
C THR A 101 4.11 6.43 -9.93
N GLN A 102 3.62 5.20 -10.13
CA GLN A 102 4.30 3.94 -9.82
C GLN A 102 4.81 3.89 -8.37
N LEU A 103 4.02 4.46 -7.46
CA LEU A 103 4.29 4.45 -6.02
C LEU A 103 3.45 3.34 -5.37
N VAL A 104 3.98 2.73 -4.31
CA VAL A 104 3.18 1.87 -3.42
C VAL A 104 2.91 2.63 -2.14
N TYR A 105 1.64 2.74 -1.78
CA TYR A 105 1.20 3.39 -0.56
C TYR A 105 0.78 2.32 0.44
N ILE A 106 1.33 2.38 1.65
CA ILE A 106 1.03 1.42 2.72
C ILE A 106 0.47 2.15 3.93
N ASN A 107 -0.55 1.56 4.55
CA ASN A 107 -1.07 2.03 5.82
C ASN A 107 -0.23 1.51 7.00
N PRO A 108 0.61 2.35 7.63
CA PRO A 108 1.52 1.91 8.67
C PRO A 108 0.79 1.58 10.00
N ALA A 109 -0.50 1.91 10.11
CA ALA A 109 -1.31 1.60 11.28
C ALA A 109 -1.80 0.15 11.29
N ILE A 110 -1.78 -0.54 10.15
CA ILE A 110 -2.26 -1.91 10.04
C ILE A 110 -1.19 -2.86 10.55
N LYS A 111 -1.62 -3.79 11.40
CA LYS A 111 -0.79 -4.83 11.97
C LYS A 111 -1.48 -6.16 11.76
N ILE A 112 -0.90 -6.95 10.85
CA ILE A 112 -1.32 -8.30 10.50
C ILE A 112 -0.09 -9.21 10.47
N LYS A 113 -0.27 -10.53 10.58
CA LYS A 113 0.82 -11.50 10.38
C LYS A 113 1.58 -11.22 9.07
N LYS A 114 2.91 -11.33 9.11
CA LYS A 114 3.79 -11.07 7.96
C LYS A 114 3.47 -11.94 6.74
N GLU A 115 2.98 -13.15 6.97
CA GLU A 115 2.57 -14.06 5.92
C GLU A 115 1.34 -13.53 5.15
N LEU A 116 0.44 -12.80 5.81
CA LEU A 116 -0.70 -12.13 5.18
C LEU A 116 -0.33 -10.83 4.48
N TRP A 117 0.83 -10.23 4.80
CA TRP A 117 1.36 -9.10 4.05
C TRP A 117 1.88 -9.51 2.67
N ILE A 118 2.37 -10.74 2.52
CA ILE A 118 2.99 -11.21 1.26
C ILE A 118 2.03 -11.05 0.06
N PRO A 119 0.80 -11.60 0.05
CA PRO A 119 -0.07 -11.50 -1.13
C PRO A 119 -0.45 -10.05 -1.48
N ILE A 120 -0.71 -9.21 -0.47
CA ILE A 120 -1.06 -7.79 -0.69
C ILE A 120 0.13 -7.04 -1.28
N PHE A 121 1.30 -7.22 -0.67
CA PHE A 121 2.48 -6.49 -1.11
C PHE A 121 2.86 -6.86 -2.54
N TYR A 122 2.86 -8.15 -2.86
CA TYR A 122 3.16 -8.61 -4.21
C TYR A 122 2.10 -8.20 -5.24
N HIS A 123 0.83 -8.11 -4.85
CA HIS A 123 -0.23 -7.56 -5.70
C HIS A 123 0.06 -6.11 -6.11
N GLU A 124 0.39 -5.23 -5.16
CA GLU A 124 0.70 -3.82 -5.50
C GLU A 124 2.01 -3.65 -6.26
N VAL A 125 3.01 -4.48 -5.96
CA VAL A 125 4.26 -4.52 -6.73
C VAL A 125 4.00 -5.01 -8.16
N ALA A 126 3.11 -5.98 -8.36
CA ALA A 126 2.72 -6.47 -9.67
C ALA A 126 2.08 -5.38 -10.53
N HIS A 127 1.26 -4.51 -9.93
CA HIS A 127 0.75 -3.33 -10.63
C HIS A 127 1.86 -2.40 -11.09
N ASN A 128 2.81 -2.07 -10.22
CA ASN A 128 3.94 -1.23 -10.62
C ASN A 128 4.79 -1.88 -11.72
N TYR A 129 5.01 -3.19 -11.63
CA TYR A 129 5.70 -3.92 -12.69
C TYR A 129 4.92 -3.88 -14.01
N TRP A 130 3.60 -4.10 -13.97
CA TRP A 130 2.72 -3.97 -15.13
C TRP A 130 2.83 -2.58 -15.76
N HIS A 131 2.68 -1.52 -14.98
CA HIS A 131 2.72 -0.14 -15.46
C HIS A 131 4.14 0.31 -15.87
N SER A 132 5.19 -0.39 -15.44
CA SER A 132 6.55 -0.17 -15.95
C SER A 132 6.72 -0.62 -17.40
N LYS A 133 5.96 -1.66 -17.81
CA LYS A 133 5.90 -2.16 -19.19
C LYS A 133 4.81 -1.49 -20.01
N ASN A 134 3.75 -1.04 -19.36
CA ASN A 134 2.59 -0.39 -19.96
C ASN A 134 2.35 0.97 -19.29
N PRO A 135 3.21 1.97 -19.58
CA PRO A 135 3.12 3.28 -18.93
C PRO A 135 1.79 3.96 -19.27
N ILE A 136 1.31 4.79 -18.33
CA ILE A 136 0.05 5.52 -18.44
C ILE A 136 0.28 7.00 -18.17
N GLU A 137 -0.24 7.86 -19.05
CA GLU A 137 -0.19 9.32 -18.89
C GLU A 137 -1.56 9.91 -18.53
N THR A 138 -2.65 9.30 -19.02
CA THR A 138 -4.04 9.77 -18.87
C THR A 138 -4.92 8.80 -18.09
N PHE A 139 -6.03 9.28 -17.54
CA PHE A 139 -6.94 8.40 -16.78
C PHE A 139 -7.68 7.43 -17.71
N GLU A 140 -7.99 7.87 -18.93
CA GLU A 140 -8.65 7.07 -19.95
C GLU A 140 -7.77 5.88 -20.39
N GLU A 141 -6.45 6.09 -20.50
CA GLU A 141 -5.48 5.02 -20.74
C GLU A 141 -5.41 4.03 -19.59
N PHE A 142 -5.56 4.49 -18.34
CA PHE A 142 -5.66 3.62 -17.18
C PHE A 142 -6.93 2.77 -17.22
N GLU A 143 -8.10 3.39 -17.46
CA GLU A 143 -9.39 2.68 -17.57
C GLU A 143 -9.33 1.58 -18.64
N ALA A 144 -8.69 1.85 -19.78
CA ALA A 144 -8.54 0.87 -20.87
C ALA A 144 -7.67 -0.34 -20.49
N GLN A 145 -6.78 -0.20 -19.49
CA GLN A 145 -5.87 -1.26 -19.05
C GLN A 145 -6.29 -1.93 -17.75
N LEU A 146 -7.25 -1.34 -17.03
CA LEU A 146 -7.60 -1.65 -15.65
C LEU A 146 -7.86 -3.13 -15.40
N PHE A 147 -8.75 -3.75 -16.19
CA PHE A 147 -9.05 -5.17 -16.03
C PHE A 147 -7.80 -6.05 -16.18
N ASN A 148 -6.94 -5.74 -17.15
CA ASN A 148 -5.75 -6.55 -17.40
C ASN A 148 -4.69 -6.35 -16.32
N SER A 149 -4.52 -5.12 -15.82
CA SER A 149 -3.61 -4.85 -14.70
C SER A 149 -4.07 -5.54 -13.42
N GLU A 150 -5.38 -5.52 -13.11
CA GLU A 150 -5.94 -6.24 -11.97
C GLU A 150 -5.80 -7.75 -12.12
N ASN A 151 -6.15 -8.30 -13.29
CA ASN A 151 -6.00 -9.72 -13.55
C ASN A 151 -4.55 -10.19 -13.35
N TYR A 152 -3.58 -9.37 -13.78
CA TYR A 152 -2.16 -9.64 -13.56
C TYR A 152 -1.83 -9.64 -12.06
N ALA A 153 -2.22 -8.60 -11.32
CA ALA A 153 -1.92 -8.48 -9.91
C ALA A 153 -2.61 -9.56 -9.04
N TYR A 154 -3.85 -9.92 -9.33
CA TYR A 154 -4.54 -11.05 -8.69
C TYR A 154 -3.89 -12.40 -9.01
N THR A 155 -3.36 -12.57 -10.22
CA THR A 155 -2.56 -13.77 -10.56
C THR A 155 -1.32 -13.88 -9.67
N ILE A 156 -0.58 -12.78 -9.49
CA ILE A 156 0.57 -12.75 -8.59
C ILE A 156 0.16 -13.00 -7.14
N ASN A 157 -0.96 -12.42 -6.70
CA ASN A 157 -1.51 -12.64 -5.36
C ASN A 157 -1.74 -14.14 -5.08
N ALA A 158 -2.42 -14.83 -5.99
CA ALA A 158 -2.71 -16.26 -5.85
C ALA A 158 -1.44 -17.12 -5.86
N GLN A 159 -0.52 -16.85 -6.80
CA GLN A 159 0.77 -17.55 -6.85
C GLN A 159 1.60 -17.35 -5.58
N ALA A 160 1.59 -16.13 -5.02
CA ALA A 160 2.30 -15.84 -3.77
C ALA A 160 1.64 -16.55 -2.58
N TRP A 161 0.31 -16.57 -2.51
CA TRP A 161 -0.41 -17.26 -1.45
C TRP A 161 -0.17 -18.78 -1.44
N ASP A 162 -0.13 -19.41 -2.61
CA ASP A 162 0.24 -20.84 -2.71
C ASP A 162 1.61 -21.13 -2.09
N LEU A 163 2.61 -20.29 -2.37
CA LEU A 163 3.94 -20.44 -1.77
C LEU A 163 3.94 -20.17 -0.26
N VAL A 164 3.19 -19.17 0.19
CA VAL A 164 3.01 -18.90 1.63
C VAL A 164 2.42 -20.12 2.31
N MET A 165 1.32 -20.68 1.81
CA MET A 165 0.67 -21.82 2.45
C MET A 165 1.50 -23.10 2.38
N LYS A 166 2.38 -23.22 1.38
CA LYS A 166 3.33 -24.35 1.27
C LYS A 166 4.48 -24.28 2.27
N HIS A 167 5.09 -23.10 2.46
CA HIS A 167 6.34 -22.94 3.20
C HIS A 167 6.17 -22.29 4.58
N TYR A 168 5.15 -21.45 4.73
CA TYR A 168 4.83 -20.67 5.92
C TYR A 168 3.34 -20.81 6.28
N PRO A 169 2.84 -22.05 6.48
CA PRO A 169 1.42 -22.30 6.65
C PRO A 169 0.88 -21.54 7.86
N ILE A 170 -0.25 -20.87 7.66
CA ILE A 170 -1.00 -20.19 8.72
C ILE A 170 -2.24 -21.04 9.03
N THR A 171 -2.55 -21.25 10.30
CA THR A 171 -3.83 -21.89 10.67
C THR A 171 -4.84 -20.84 11.13
N PRO A 172 -6.15 -21.06 10.92
CA PRO A 172 -7.18 -20.11 11.34
C PRO A 172 -7.14 -19.73 12.82
N GLU A 173 -6.67 -20.64 13.69
CA GLU A 173 -6.53 -20.44 15.13
C GLU A 173 -5.45 -19.42 15.49
N GLU A 174 -4.48 -19.18 14.59
CA GLU A 174 -3.42 -18.18 14.81
C GLU A 174 -3.87 -16.75 14.48
N LEU A 175 -5.01 -16.59 13.81
CA LEU A 175 -5.52 -15.30 13.32
C LEU A 175 -6.29 -14.59 14.44
N LYS A 176 -5.77 -13.45 14.88
CA LYS A 176 -6.24 -12.76 16.09
C LYS A 176 -7.29 -11.70 15.82
N THR A 177 -7.40 -11.25 14.57
CA THR A 177 -8.29 -10.15 14.19
C THR A 177 -9.27 -10.55 13.09
N GLU A 178 -10.42 -9.88 13.03
CA GLU A 178 -11.39 -10.06 11.95
C GLU A 178 -10.78 -9.74 10.58
N LEU A 179 -9.87 -8.76 10.53
CA LEU A 179 -9.13 -8.42 9.31
C LEU A 179 -8.29 -9.61 8.82
N GLU A 180 -7.47 -10.18 9.70
CA GLU A 180 -6.63 -11.33 9.35
C GLU A 180 -7.45 -12.54 8.90
N GLN A 181 -8.55 -12.84 9.60
CA GLN A 181 -9.48 -13.92 9.24
C GLN A 181 -10.12 -13.69 7.87
N ARG A 182 -10.52 -12.46 7.57
CA ARG A 182 -11.09 -12.09 6.26
C ARG A 182 -10.05 -12.24 5.15
N LEU A 183 -8.83 -11.72 5.34
CA LEU A 183 -7.76 -11.80 4.34
C LEU A 183 -7.39 -13.26 4.06
N PHE A 184 -7.18 -14.06 5.10
CA PHE A 184 -6.88 -15.49 4.97
C PHE A 184 -7.94 -16.22 4.14
N LYS A 185 -9.22 -15.97 4.43
CA LYS A 185 -10.33 -16.59 3.70
C LYS A 185 -10.37 -16.14 2.24
N SER A 186 -10.22 -14.83 1.99
CA SER A 186 -10.18 -14.29 0.63
C SER A 186 -9.05 -14.92 -0.18
N TYR A 187 -7.81 -14.88 0.31
CA TYR A 187 -6.66 -15.45 -0.41
C TYR A 187 -6.82 -16.94 -0.66
N SER A 188 -7.28 -17.69 0.34
CA SER A 188 -7.49 -19.14 0.17
C SER A 188 -8.53 -19.44 -0.91
N ASN A 189 -9.67 -18.75 -0.87
CA ASN A 189 -10.74 -18.95 -1.85
C ASN A 189 -10.32 -18.51 -3.27
N GLU A 190 -9.72 -17.32 -3.38
CA GLU A 190 -9.28 -16.76 -4.67
C GLU A 190 -8.18 -17.62 -5.29
N THR A 191 -7.25 -18.12 -4.48
CA THR A 191 -6.18 -19.02 -4.94
C THR A 191 -6.70 -20.38 -5.37
N GLU A 192 -7.70 -20.94 -4.67
CA GLU A 192 -8.37 -22.17 -5.12
C GLU A 192 -9.04 -21.97 -6.49
N ILE A 193 -9.75 -20.86 -6.66
CA ILE A 193 -10.39 -20.51 -7.94
C ILE A 193 -9.35 -20.33 -9.05
N TYR A 194 -8.25 -19.60 -8.77
CA TYR A 194 -7.15 -19.43 -9.71
C TYR A 194 -6.57 -20.78 -10.14
N ASN A 195 -6.28 -21.66 -9.17
CA ASN A 195 -5.70 -22.97 -9.41
C ASN A 195 -6.59 -23.89 -10.23
N GLU A 196 -7.91 -23.82 -10.06
CA GLU A 196 -8.85 -24.54 -10.91
C GLU A 196 -8.96 -23.92 -12.31
N MET A 197 -8.92 -22.58 -12.40
CA MET A 197 -8.93 -21.89 -13.69
C MET A 197 -7.74 -22.30 -14.56
N ILE A 198 -6.52 -22.31 -14.03
CA ILE A 198 -5.32 -22.67 -14.80
C ILE A 198 -5.29 -24.15 -15.22
N LYS A 199 -6.07 -25.01 -14.55
CA LYS A 199 -6.32 -26.40 -14.98
C LYS A 199 -7.34 -26.52 -16.11
N GLY A 200 -7.91 -25.39 -16.57
CA GLY A 200 -8.89 -25.34 -17.66
C GLY A 200 -10.34 -25.42 -17.20
N ASN A 201 -10.64 -25.27 -15.90
CA ASN A 201 -12.02 -25.28 -15.40
C ASN A 201 -12.75 -24.00 -15.82
N LEU A 202 -13.77 -24.13 -16.68
CA LEU A 202 -14.55 -22.99 -17.19
C LEU A 202 -15.34 -22.26 -16.09
N GLY A 203 -15.89 -23.00 -15.12
CA GLY A 203 -16.63 -22.38 -14.01
C GLY A 203 -15.71 -21.56 -13.11
N ALA A 204 -14.50 -22.05 -12.86
CA ALA A 204 -13.48 -21.30 -12.12
C ALA A 204 -13.03 -20.06 -12.89
N LYS A 205 -12.87 -20.16 -14.22
CA LYS A 205 -12.57 -19.00 -15.08
C LYS A 205 -13.64 -17.90 -14.98
N GLU A 206 -14.92 -18.26 -15.01
CA GLU A 206 -16.01 -17.30 -14.85
C GLU A 206 -16.01 -16.63 -13.46
N LEU A 207 -15.71 -17.39 -12.41
CA LEU A 207 -15.59 -16.85 -11.05
C LEU A 207 -14.39 -15.91 -10.93
N TRP A 208 -13.26 -16.28 -11.52
CA TRP A 208 -12.05 -15.46 -11.54
C TRP A 208 -12.29 -14.09 -12.18
N VAL A 209 -12.94 -14.06 -13.35
CA VAL A 209 -13.31 -12.80 -14.02
C VAL A 209 -14.20 -11.94 -13.12
N LYS A 210 -15.18 -12.53 -12.42
CA LYS A 210 -16.07 -11.78 -11.51
C LYS A 210 -15.35 -11.19 -10.30
N ILE A 211 -14.32 -11.87 -9.78
CA ILE A 211 -13.48 -11.34 -8.70
C ILE A 211 -12.79 -10.07 -9.17
N ILE A 212 -12.17 -10.12 -10.36
CA ILE A 212 -11.47 -8.97 -10.96
C ILE A 212 -12.45 -7.83 -11.25
N GLU A 213 -13.59 -8.11 -11.88
CA GLU A 213 -14.62 -7.10 -12.18
C GLU A 213 -15.17 -6.40 -10.94
N ALA A 214 -15.20 -7.09 -9.80
CA ALA A 214 -15.63 -6.50 -8.53
C ALA A 214 -14.64 -5.44 -8.04
N ASP A 215 -13.33 -5.68 -8.22
CA ASP A 215 -12.29 -4.77 -7.75
C ASP A 215 -12.04 -3.59 -8.71
N VAL A 216 -12.22 -3.80 -10.02
CA VAL A 216 -12.10 -2.75 -11.06
C VAL A 216 -12.82 -1.45 -10.69
N LYS A 217 -14.04 -1.53 -10.13
CA LYS A 217 -14.82 -0.34 -9.74
C LYS A 217 -14.19 0.44 -8.59
N GLU A 218 -13.61 -0.27 -7.63
CA GLU A 218 -12.98 0.35 -6.46
C GLU A 218 -11.62 0.95 -6.86
N GLN A 219 -10.87 0.27 -7.73
CA GLN A 219 -9.61 0.76 -8.29
C GLN A 219 -9.80 2.02 -9.13
N GLU A 220 -10.84 2.08 -9.96
CA GLU A 220 -11.17 3.28 -10.72
C GLU A 220 -11.33 4.49 -9.78
N LYS A 221 -12.12 4.34 -8.71
CA LYS A 221 -12.37 5.40 -7.73
C LYS A 221 -11.09 5.82 -7.01
N GLN A 222 -10.23 4.87 -6.62
CA GLN A 222 -8.97 5.17 -5.94
C GLN A 222 -7.99 5.89 -6.86
N GLN A 223 -7.81 5.42 -8.08
CA GLN A 223 -6.86 5.99 -9.02
C GLN A 223 -7.29 7.39 -9.48
N ARG A 224 -8.59 7.71 -9.57
CA ARG A 224 -9.04 9.10 -9.82
C ARG A 224 -8.48 10.07 -8.77
N VAL A 225 -8.41 9.67 -7.50
CA VAL A 225 -7.85 10.50 -6.41
C VAL A 225 -6.34 10.72 -6.56
N LEU A 226 -5.63 9.74 -7.16
CA LEU A 226 -4.18 9.76 -7.31
C LEU A 226 -3.71 10.39 -8.62
N PHE A 227 -4.52 10.34 -9.68
CA PHE A 227 -4.19 10.88 -11.00
C PHE A 227 -4.12 12.42 -11.03
N GLU A 228 -4.88 13.07 -10.15
CA GLU A 228 -4.91 14.54 -10.03
C GLU A 228 -3.67 15.13 -9.33
N LYS A 229 -2.74 14.29 -8.87
CA LYS A 229 -1.49 14.69 -8.21
C LYS A 229 -0.28 14.58 -9.13
#